data_AF-A0A0G4IC22-F1
#
_entry.id   AF-A0A0G4IC22-F1
#
_cell.length_a   1.000
_cell.length_b   1.000
_cell.length_c   1.000
_cell.angle_alpha   90.00
_cell.angle_beta   90.00
_cell.angle_gamma   90.00
#
_symmetry.space_group_name_H-M   'P 1'
#
loop_
_entity.id
_entity.type
_entity.pdbx_description
1 polymer ?
#
loop_
_entity_poly.entity_id
_entity_poly.type
_entity_poly.pdbx_seq_one_letter_code
_entity_poly.pdbx_strand_id
1 'polypeptide(L)'
;MSGERQIKRLGLDAALAVEGSQKLAENVLCAICHDFLEDVVETNCQGRHVFCRPCIHRVLRRRQTCPTCRGVFSKLEVANSMIRNLIEQIKWKCLNHEKGCSFTGTKKDLEKHLEEECEEQESECPFEGCTVMKRRTKMLDHKNTCRFRLVSCTHCTKQLPFNGMTAHLEVCKRFPVDCPNACGKKLPRGEIGKHQASECAEETVCCFVPGCGEKRKRKEMDTHEDESWKKHMRLLVELQQKKEEALEVTVAFPQFRSKIAGMKKGDKIESPSFVFQDCRFSLSLFPRGLSDHQRAAAEDTDMEEAESEEEEVGSLGAVERESEDEEEESEEEEEEESLTGGQIWGRQEESSSDDSSDDDDQSDEEEEEEEDSENESFGAAEAESQRGGDREQEDEESEDEGEGEAADPNTEITLYLNKKDDYKGLLTYSVSVCNLNSERDPISKTFTDDFTNLGVGGGWGLGSFCLLGDLVSAASNTRKGTLEFQLHLSAAASNRRPVVVSGYV
;
A
#
# COMPACT_ATOMS: atom_id res chain seq x y z
N MET A 1 22.10 -9.05 -35.94
CA MET A 1 21.57 -7.79 -36.49
C MET A 1 22.75 -6.94 -36.91
N SER A 2 23.05 -6.88 -38.21
CA SER A 2 24.17 -6.10 -38.71
C SER A 2 23.78 -4.62 -38.68
N GLY A 3 24.32 -3.86 -37.73
CA GLY A 3 24.11 -2.42 -37.62
C GLY A 3 24.58 -1.74 -38.90
N GLU A 4 23.65 -1.34 -39.77
CA GLU A 4 23.95 -0.46 -40.89
C GLU A 4 24.44 0.86 -40.30
N ARG A 5 25.73 1.20 -40.47
CA ARG A 5 26.24 2.52 -40.09
C ARG A 5 25.46 3.57 -40.87
N GLN A 6 24.66 4.37 -40.17
CA GLN A 6 23.93 5.48 -40.77
C GLN A 6 24.94 6.58 -41.11
N ILE A 7 25.14 6.81 -42.42
CA ILE A 7 26.00 7.87 -42.94
C ILE A 7 25.42 9.22 -42.51
N LYS A 8 26.20 10.02 -41.75
CA LYS A 8 25.84 11.39 -41.37
C LYS A 8 26.09 12.29 -42.59
N ARG A 9 24.99 12.74 -43.23
CA ARG A 9 25.02 13.66 -44.36
C ARG A 9 25.06 15.09 -43.83
N LEU A 10 26.18 15.76 -44.05
CA LEU A 10 26.41 17.13 -43.61
C LEU A 10 26.04 18.16 -44.67
N GLY A 11 25.74 17.72 -45.91
CA GLY A 11 25.45 18.62 -47.02
C GLY A 11 26.69 19.39 -47.47
N LEU A 12 27.86 18.75 -47.47
CA LEU A 12 29.11 19.39 -47.89
C LEU A 12 29.11 19.60 -49.41
N ASP A 13 29.35 20.84 -49.83
CA ASP A 13 29.45 21.22 -51.23
C ASP A 13 30.83 21.79 -51.58
N ALA A 14 31.16 21.86 -52.86
CA ALA A 14 32.47 22.35 -53.30
C ALA A 14 32.75 23.81 -52.86
N ALA A 15 31.73 24.61 -52.54
CA ALA A 15 31.90 25.99 -52.08
C ALA A 15 32.39 26.07 -50.63
N LEU A 16 32.00 25.10 -49.80
CA LEU A 16 32.47 24.94 -48.42
C LEU A 16 33.89 24.38 -48.33
N ALA A 17 34.50 23.94 -49.44
CA ALA A 17 35.90 23.53 -49.43
C ALA A 17 36.84 24.72 -49.16
N VAL A 18 37.95 24.46 -48.46
CA VAL A 18 38.98 25.48 -48.24
C VAL A 18 39.53 25.98 -49.60
N GLU A 19 39.88 27.27 -49.66
CA GLU A 19 40.41 27.91 -50.87
C GLU A 19 41.61 27.14 -51.44
N GLY A 20 41.57 26.89 -52.76
CA GLY A 20 42.55 26.05 -53.45
C GLY A 20 42.19 24.56 -53.53
N SER A 21 41.25 24.07 -52.72
CA SER A 21 40.79 22.67 -52.74
C SER A 21 39.45 22.44 -53.44
N GLN A 22 38.80 23.48 -53.96
CA GLN A 22 37.45 23.41 -54.57
C GLN A 22 37.36 22.40 -55.72
N LYS A 23 38.35 22.39 -56.63
CA LYS A 23 38.41 21.42 -57.73
C LYS A 23 38.62 19.98 -57.26
N LEU A 24 39.29 19.79 -56.11
CA LEU A 24 39.44 18.47 -55.50
C LEU A 24 38.16 18.06 -54.76
N ALA A 25 37.46 19.04 -54.17
CA ALA A 25 36.19 18.84 -53.50
C ALA A 25 35.12 18.28 -54.44
N GLU A 26 34.99 18.80 -55.67
CA GLU A 26 34.08 18.28 -56.69
C GLU A 26 34.31 16.79 -56.99
N ASN A 27 35.56 16.32 -56.93
CA ASN A 27 35.93 14.95 -57.20
C ASN A 27 35.70 13.99 -56.01
N VAL A 28 35.32 14.51 -54.85
CA VAL A 28 35.03 13.71 -53.65
C VAL A 28 33.58 13.77 -53.20
N LEU A 29 32.72 14.34 -54.03
CA LEU A 29 31.27 14.32 -53.86
C LEU A 29 30.67 13.11 -54.58
N CYS A 30 29.70 12.47 -53.94
CA CYS A 30 28.98 11.36 -54.54
C CYS A 30 27.96 11.86 -55.57
N ALA A 31 28.00 11.36 -56.80
CA ALA A 31 27.04 11.72 -57.85
C ALA A 31 25.59 11.26 -57.62
N ILE A 32 25.29 10.58 -56.50
CA ILE A 32 23.92 10.15 -56.12
C ILE A 32 23.36 11.02 -55.01
N CYS A 33 24.14 11.31 -53.96
CA CYS A 33 23.68 12.14 -52.84
C CYS A 33 24.16 13.58 -52.86
N HIS A 34 25.07 13.93 -53.79
CA HIS A 34 25.70 15.24 -53.92
C HIS A 34 26.34 15.74 -52.62
N ASP A 35 26.87 14.81 -51.82
CA ASP A 35 27.52 15.06 -50.53
C ASP A 35 28.83 14.27 -50.48
N PHE A 36 29.67 14.53 -49.48
CA PHE A 36 30.96 13.88 -49.27
C PHE A 36 30.87 12.36 -49.34
N LEU A 37 31.81 11.74 -50.06
CA LEU A 37 31.92 10.29 -50.20
C LEU A 37 32.25 9.62 -48.85
N GLU A 38 31.28 8.94 -48.25
CA GLU A 38 31.43 8.16 -47.03
C GLU A 38 31.17 6.66 -47.28
N ASP A 39 31.92 5.78 -46.59
CA ASP A 39 32.00 4.33 -46.88
C ASP A 39 32.16 4.06 -48.39
N VAL A 40 33.31 4.52 -48.89
CA VAL A 40 33.62 4.65 -50.31
C VAL A 40 33.76 3.27 -50.98
N VAL A 41 32.97 3.03 -52.03
CA VAL A 41 33.00 1.81 -52.84
C VAL A 41 33.14 2.12 -54.33
N GLU A 42 33.78 1.20 -55.04
CA GLU A 42 34.00 1.25 -56.49
C GLU A 42 33.08 0.25 -57.19
N THR A 43 32.50 0.67 -58.31
CA THR A 43 31.73 -0.21 -59.21
C THR A 43 32.66 -0.93 -60.18
N ASN A 44 32.33 -2.16 -60.59
CA ASN A 44 33.10 -2.91 -61.60
C ASN A 44 32.77 -2.50 -63.06
N CYS A 45 32.27 -1.28 -63.29
CA CYS A 45 32.08 -0.75 -64.63
C CYS A 45 33.44 -0.37 -65.27
N GLN A 46 33.48 -0.16 -66.59
CA GLN A 46 34.72 0.14 -67.34
C GLN A 46 35.49 1.36 -66.78
N GLY A 47 34.80 2.34 -66.21
CA GLY A 47 35.40 3.55 -65.61
C GLY A 47 35.66 3.47 -64.11
N ARG A 48 35.40 2.33 -63.45
CA ARG A 48 35.55 2.12 -61.99
C ARG A 48 35.07 3.29 -61.12
N HIS A 49 33.83 3.75 -61.37
CA HIS A 49 33.26 4.92 -60.67
C HIS A 49 33.00 4.65 -59.18
N VAL A 50 33.19 5.69 -58.38
CA VAL A 50 33.20 5.68 -56.92
C VAL A 50 31.92 6.31 -56.35
N PHE A 51 31.34 5.70 -55.31
CA PHE A 51 30.12 6.19 -54.63
C PHE A 51 30.13 5.84 -53.14
N CYS A 52 29.24 6.44 -52.36
CA CYS A 52 28.94 5.95 -51.01
C CYS A 52 28.26 4.57 -51.11
N ARG A 53 28.65 3.60 -50.28
CA ARG A 53 28.06 2.26 -50.25
C ARG A 53 26.53 2.24 -50.24
N PRO A 54 25.83 2.92 -49.31
CA PRO A 54 24.36 2.86 -49.28
C PRO A 54 23.72 3.52 -50.51
N CYS A 55 24.37 4.52 -51.11
CA CYS A 55 23.89 5.21 -52.30
C CYS A 55 23.89 4.27 -53.51
N ILE A 56 25.03 3.65 -53.84
CA ILE A 56 25.11 2.76 -55.01
C ILE A 56 24.46 1.41 -54.77
N HIS A 57 24.41 0.94 -53.51
CA HIS A 57 23.71 -0.29 -53.18
C HIS A 57 22.20 -0.21 -53.49
N ARG A 58 21.58 0.97 -53.33
CA ARG A 58 20.19 1.21 -53.74
C ARG A 58 20.00 1.05 -55.26
N VAL A 59 20.95 1.53 -56.05
CA VAL A 59 20.96 1.41 -57.51
C VAL A 59 21.17 -0.05 -57.94
N LEU A 60 22.09 -0.77 -57.27
CA LEU A 60 22.35 -2.19 -57.49
C LEU A 60 21.12 -3.06 -57.18
N ARG A 61 20.45 -2.82 -56.05
CA ARG A 61 19.19 -3.51 -55.68
C ARG A 61 18.10 -3.33 -56.73
N ARG A 62 18.03 -2.15 -57.35
CA ARG A 62 17.11 -1.83 -58.45
C ARG A 62 17.59 -2.32 -59.83
N ARG A 63 18.74 -3.02 -59.88
CA ARG A 63 19.37 -3.55 -61.11
C ARG A 63 19.57 -2.48 -62.20
N GLN A 64 19.86 -1.24 -61.79
CA GLN A 64 20.11 -0.13 -62.69
C GLN A 64 21.59 -0.07 -63.10
N THR A 65 21.88 0.64 -64.19
CA THR A 65 23.25 0.88 -64.69
C THR A 65 23.99 1.92 -63.85
N CYS A 66 25.31 1.99 -63.99
CA CYS A 66 26.15 2.97 -63.30
C CYS A 66 25.62 4.40 -63.54
N PRO A 67 25.37 5.21 -62.48
CA PRO A 67 24.83 6.56 -62.65
C PRO A 67 25.72 7.50 -63.46
N THR A 68 27.04 7.31 -63.42
CA THR A 68 28.01 8.19 -64.08
C THR A 68 28.23 7.84 -65.56
N CYS A 69 28.38 6.55 -65.89
CA CYS A 69 28.72 6.13 -67.26
C CYS A 69 27.67 5.26 -67.95
N ARG A 70 26.56 4.93 -67.28
CA ARG A 70 25.52 3.99 -67.75
C ARG A 70 26.04 2.58 -68.09
N GLY A 71 27.25 2.24 -67.66
CA GLY A 71 27.82 0.90 -67.80
C GLY A 71 27.13 -0.12 -66.89
N VAL A 72 27.12 -1.39 -67.33
CA VAL A 72 26.64 -2.50 -66.50
C VAL A 72 27.63 -2.75 -65.37
N PHE A 73 27.12 -2.95 -64.16
CA PHE A 73 27.90 -3.34 -62.99
C PHE A 73 27.12 -4.39 -62.21
N SER A 74 27.83 -5.26 -61.51
CA SER A 74 27.23 -6.42 -60.81
C SER A 74 27.81 -6.62 -59.41
N LYS A 75 28.97 -6.02 -59.12
CA LYS A 75 29.67 -6.13 -57.84
C LYS A 75 30.16 -4.77 -57.38
N LEU A 76 30.23 -4.60 -56.06
CA LEU A 76 30.78 -3.43 -55.40
C LEU A 76 32.06 -3.85 -54.68
N GLU A 77 33.16 -3.15 -54.98
CA GLU A 77 34.46 -3.38 -54.38
C GLU A 77 34.79 -2.23 -53.42
N VAL A 78 35.62 -2.50 -52.40
CA VAL A 78 36.13 -1.44 -51.53
C VAL A 78 37.08 -0.57 -52.34
N ALA A 79 36.94 0.75 -52.24
CA ALA A 79 37.78 1.67 -52.97
C ALA A 79 39.28 1.56 -52.59
N ASN A 80 40.15 1.82 -53.56
CA ASN A 80 41.60 1.79 -53.35
C ASN A 80 42.01 2.73 -52.19
N SER A 81 43.03 2.34 -51.41
CA SER A 81 43.54 3.16 -50.30
C SER A 81 43.97 4.56 -50.74
N MET A 82 44.51 4.73 -51.95
CA MET A 82 44.88 6.05 -52.47
C MET A 82 43.67 6.98 -52.64
N ILE A 83 42.55 6.45 -53.13
CA ILE A 83 41.30 7.21 -53.32
C ILE A 83 40.70 7.57 -51.96
N ARG A 84 40.70 6.63 -51.02
CA ARG A 84 40.23 6.89 -49.65
C ARG A 84 41.07 7.95 -48.94
N ASN A 85 42.40 7.87 -49.06
CA ASN A 85 43.30 8.87 -48.47
C ASN A 85 43.11 10.26 -49.10
N LEU A 86 42.89 10.34 -50.42
CA LEU A 86 42.59 11.60 -51.10
C LEU A 86 41.29 12.24 -50.58
N ILE A 87 40.25 11.42 -50.40
CA ILE A 87 38.95 11.86 -49.88
C ILE A 87 39.07 12.36 -48.43
N GLU A 88 39.84 11.67 -47.58
CA GLU A 88 40.02 12.03 -46.17
C GLU A 88 40.86 13.29 -45.94
N GLN A 89 41.76 13.65 -46.86
CA GLN A 89 42.67 14.80 -46.71
C GLN A 89 42.04 16.16 -47.05
N ILE A 90 40.84 16.17 -47.65
CA ILE A 90 40.19 17.42 -48.04
C ILE A 90 39.66 18.14 -46.81
N LYS A 91 40.00 19.43 -46.74
CA LYS A 91 39.58 20.32 -45.67
C LYS A 91 38.36 21.13 -46.08
N TRP A 92 37.43 21.26 -45.15
CA TRP A 92 36.15 21.94 -45.28
C TRP A 92 36.09 23.09 -44.29
N LYS A 93 35.48 24.20 -44.72
CA LYS A 93 35.03 25.28 -43.86
C LYS A 93 33.78 24.81 -43.10
N CYS A 94 33.56 25.37 -41.90
CA CYS A 94 32.36 25.07 -41.13
C CYS A 94 31.08 25.46 -41.88
N LEU A 95 29.99 24.71 -41.69
CA LEU A 95 28.66 25.03 -42.25
C LEU A 95 28.17 26.42 -41.78
N ASN A 96 28.59 26.84 -40.59
CA ASN A 96 28.27 28.15 -40.01
C ASN A 96 29.34 29.22 -40.35
N HIS A 97 30.13 29.04 -41.41
CA HIS A 97 31.17 30.00 -41.80
C HIS A 97 30.61 31.40 -42.10
N GLU A 98 29.47 31.47 -42.78
CA GLU A 98 28.76 32.73 -43.04
C GLU A 98 28.26 33.43 -41.77
N LYS A 99 28.02 32.66 -40.69
CA LYS A 99 27.62 33.17 -39.37
C LYS A 99 28.82 33.60 -38.51
N GLY A 100 30.05 33.48 -39.02
CA GLY A 100 31.27 33.93 -38.34
C GLY A 100 32.18 32.81 -37.83
N CYS A 101 31.86 31.53 -38.07
CA CYS A 101 32.75 30.44 -37.68
C CYS A 101 33.97 30.34 -38.62
N SER A 102 35.18 30.47 -38.08
CA SER A 102 36.44 30.39 -38.86
C SER A 102 37.04 29.00 -38.93
N PHE A 103 36.37 27.97 -38.38
CA PHE A 103 36.91 26.62 -38.33
C PHE A 103 37.10 26.03 -39.74
N THR A 104 38.25 25.39 -39.93
CA THR A 104 38.56 24.59 -41.11
C THR A 104 39.26 23.29 -40.70
N GLY A 105 38.86 22.16 -41.27
CA GLY A 105 39.37 20.85 -40.86
C GLY A 105 38.95 19.74 -41.81
N THR A 106 39.39 18.50 -41.58
CA THR A 106 38.87 17.35 -42.33
C THR A 106 37.40 17.10 -41.99
N LYS A 107 36.71 16.23 -42.74
CA LYS A 107 35.31 15.88 -42.39
C LYS A 107 35.16 15.39 -40.95
N LYS A 108 36.08 14.53 -40.48
CA LYS A 108 36.05 14.00 -39.11
C LYS A 108 36.21 15.11 -38.07
N ASP A 109 37.11 16.05 -38.32
CA ASP A 109 37.30 17.20 -37.43
C ASP A 109 36.08 18.12 -37.45
N LEU A 110 35.44 18.29 -38.62
CA LEU A 110 34.22 19.08 -38.76
C LEU A 110 33.03 18.44 -38.04
N GLU A 111 32.87 17.12 -38.11
CA GLU A 111 31.83 16.40 -37.36
C GLU A 111 31.98 16.65 -35.86
N LYS A 112 33.21 16.48 -35.33
CA LYS A 112 33.54 16.76 -33.94
C LYS A 112 33.30 18.23 -33.58
N HIS A 113 33.74 19.14 -34.45
CA HIS A 113 33.56 20.57 -34.25
C HIS A 113 32.07 20.94 -34.14
N LEU A 114 31.21 20.47 -35.06
CA LEU A 114 29.77 20.76 -34.99
C LEU A 114 29.14 20.19 -33.70
N GLU A 115 29.50 18.96 -33.34
CA GLU A 115 28.95 18.26 -32.17
C GLU A 115 29.37 18.86 -30.83
N GLU A 116 30.60 19.38 -30.71
CA GLU A 116 31.16 19.77 -29.40
C GLU A 116 31.64 21.24 -29.32
N GLU A 117 32.19 21.81 -30.40
CA GLU A 117 33.03 23.03 -30.32
C GLU A 117 32.41 24.26 -31.02
N CYS A 118 31.51 24.06 -31.99
CA CYS A 118 30.96 25.13 -32.82
C CYS A 118 30.01 26.05 -32.03
N GLU A 119 30.45 27.27 -31.77
CA GLU A 119 29.68 28.29 -31.05
C GLU A 119 28.37 28.71 -31.74
N GLU A 120 28.37 28.67 -33.07
CA GLU A 120 27.23 29.06 -33.93
C GLU A 120 26.28 27.90 -34.25
N GLN A 121 26.61 26.67 -33.82
CA GLN A 121 25.75 25.52 -34.03
C GLN A 121 24.48 25.64 -33.18
N GLU A 122 23.33 25.45 -33.82
CA GLU A 122 22.05 25.40 -33.14
C GLU A 122 21.79 23.98 -32.62
N SER A 123 21.36 23.90 -31.37
CA SER A 123 20.96 22.65 -30.73
C SER A 123 19.64 22.82 -29.99
N GLU A 124 18.95 21.71 -29.78
CA GLU A 124 17.75 21.68 -28.94
C GLU A 124 18.13 21.94 -27.48
N CYS A 125 17.20 22.55 -26.74
CA CYS A 125 17.35 22.68 -25.31
C CYS A 125 17.34 21.28 -24.66
N PRO A 126 18.29 20.96 -23.76
CA PRO A 126 18.36 19.63 -23.15
C PRO A 126 17.29 19.40 -22.06
N PHE A 127 16.44 20.40 -21.77
CA PHE A 127 15.37 20.25 -20.79
C PHE A 127 14.13 19.64 -21.44
N GLU A 128 13.67 18.53 -20.87
CA GLU A 128 12.44 17.83 -21.30
C GLU A 128 11.25 18.79 -21.36
N GLY A 129 10.55 18.80 -22.50
CA GLY A 129 9.43 19.71 -22.77
C GLY A 129 9.80 21.07 -23.37
N CYS A 130 11.09 21.40 -23.50
CA CYS A 130 11.53 22.62 -24.18
C CYS A 130 11.93 22.35 -25.63
N THR A 131 11.15 22.87 -26.58
CA THR A 131 11.40 22.72 -28.03
C THR A 131 12.22 23.86 -28.64
N VAL A 132 12.84 24.70 -27.81
CA VAL A 132 13.56 25.90 -28.26
C VAL A 132 14.94 25.53 -28.82
N MET A 133 15.18 25.93 -30.06
CA MET A 133 16.48 25.87 -30.72
C MET A 133 17.25 27.17 -30.50
N LYS A 134 18.48 27.09 -30.00
CA LYS A 134 19.40 28.24 -29.89
C LYS A 134 20.81 27.84 -30.27
N ARG A 135 21.58 28.83 -30.72
CA ARG A 135 23.04 28.72 -30.90
C ARG A 135 23.71 28.35 -29.58
N ARG A 136 24.78 27.56 -29.63
CA ARG A 136 25.55 27.12 -28.46
C ARG A 136 25.97 28.29 -27.56
N THR A 137 26.37 29.42 -28.13
CA THR A 137 26.68 30.67 -27.39
C THR A 137 25.50 31.21 -26.58
N LYS A 138 24.29 31.14 -27.12
CA LYS A 138 23.05 31.62 -26.48
C LYS A 138 22.31 30.53 -25.70
N MET A 139 22.77 29.29 -25.79
CA MET A 139 22.17 28.17 -25.09
C MET A 139 22.39 28.26 -23.57
N LEU A 140 23.53 28.79 -23.11
CA LEU A 140 23.75 29.04 -21.68
C LEU A 140 22.77 30.08 -21.13
N ASP A 141 22.59 31.21 -21.83
CA ASP A 141 21.61 32.24 -21.49
C ASP A 141 20.18 31.66 -21.43
N HIS A 142 19.83 30.83 -22.42
CA HIS A 142 18.55 30.13 -22.45
C HIS A 142 18.41 29.14 -21.30
N LYS A 143 19.41 28.31 -21.00
CA LYS A 143 19.37 27.35 -19.88
C LYS A 143 19.08 28.06 -18.56
N ASN A 144 19.68 29.23 -18.35
CA ASN A 144 19.47 30.06 -17.18
C ASN A 144 18.08 30.70 -17.12
N THR A 145 17.38 30.86 -18.25
CA THR A 145 16.04 31.49 -18.33
C THR A 145 14.93 30.51 -18.70
N CYS A 146 15.26 29.24 -18.96
CA CYS A 146 14.34 28.25 -19.45
C CYS A 146 13.28 27.94 -18.40
N ARG A 147 12.01 27.93 -18.83
CA ARG A 147 10.87 27.62 -17.96
C ARG A 147 10.84 26.16 -17.50
N PHE A 148 11.52 25.27 -18.23
CA PHE A 148 11.66 23.84 -17.90
C PHE A 148 12.95 23.54 -17.11
N ARG A 149 13.75 24.57 -16.78
CA ARG A 149 14.95 24.37 -15.95
C ARG A 149 14.55 23.79 -14.60
N LEU A 150 15.38 22.88 -14.08
CA LEU A 150 15.18 22.30 -12.75
C LEU A 150 15.62 23.30 -11.68
N VAL A 151 14.74 23.56 -10.71
CA VAL A 151 14.98 24.42 -9.56
C VAL A 151 14.60 23.66 -8.30
N SER A 152 15.38 23.81 -7.23
CA SER A 152 15.07 23.21 -5.93
C SER A 152 14.01 24.03 -5.19
N CYS A 153 13.04 23.34 -4.59
CA CYS A 153 12.10 23.97 -3.68
C CYS A 153 12.82 24.41 -2.40
N THR A 154 12.63 25.67 -1.98
CA THR A 154 13.21 26.23 -0.74
C THR A 154 12.71 25.56 0.53
N HIS A 155 11.53 24.95 0.51
CA HIS A 155 10.90 24.34 1.68
C HIS A 155 11.13 22.82 1.76
N CYS A 156 11.06 22.12 0.62
CA CYS A 156 11.17 20.65 0.60
C CYS A 156 12.40 20.09 -0.12
N THR A 157 13.27 20.96 -0.65
CA THR A 157 14.52 20.64 -1.35
C THR A 157 14.40 19.74 -2.59
N LYS A 158 13.18 19.35 -2.98
CA LYS A 158 12.92 18.60 -4.22
C LYS A 158 13.22 19.44 -5.46
N GLN A 159 13.84 18.82 -6.47
CA GLN A 159 14.10 19.45 -7.76
C GLN A 159 12.89 19.30 -8.68
N LEU A 160 12.41 20.42 -9.22
CA LEU A 160 11.21 20.45 -10.05
C LEU A 160 11.40 21.45 -11.21
N PRO A 161 10.74 21.26 -12.35
CA PRO A 161 10.70 22.25 -13.43
C PRO A 161 10.17 23.60 -12.93
N PHE A 162 10.81 24.70 -13.33
CA PHE A 162 10.46 26.05 -12.86
C PHE A 162 9.01 26.44 -13.15
N ASN A 163 8.46 26.05 -14.30
CA ASN A 163 7.05 26.25 -14.66
C ASN A 163 6.07 25.55 -13.71
N GLY A 164 6.47 24.43 -13.10
CA GLY A 164 5.67 23.67 -12.13
C GLY A 164 5.90 24.06 -10.68
N MET A 165 6.82 24.99 -10.40
CA MET A 165 7.17 25.36 -9.02
C MET A 165 5.98 25.99 -8.28
N THR A 166 5.21 26.85 -8.94
CA THR A 166 4.03 27.48 -8.33
C THR A 166 3.00 26.45 -7.90
N ALA A 167 2.64 25.53 -8.79
CA ALA A 167 1.72 24.42 -8.49
C ALA A 167 2.27 23.51 -7.38
N HIS A 168 3.59 23.28 -7.35
CA HIS A 168 4.21 22.55 -6.25
C HIS A 168 4.06 23.26 -4.90
N LEU A 169 4.27 24.58 -4.83
CA LEU A 169 4.15 25.33 -3.57
C LEU A 169 2.75 25.23 -2.96
N GLU A 170 1.71 25.17 -3.81
CA GLU A 170 0.33 24.98 -3.36
C GLU A 170 0.13 23.64 -2.63
N VAL A 171 0.81 22.57 -3.05
CA VAL A 171 0.70 21.22 -2.47
C VAL A 171 1.88 20.81 -1.59
N CYS A 172 2.89 21.68 -1.45
CA CYS A 172 4.12 21.34 -0.77
C CYS A 172 3.88 21.13 0.74
N LYS A 173 4.19 19.93 1.23
CA LYS A 173 4.00 19.54 2.64
C LYS A 173 4.80 20.41 3.64
N ARG A 174 5.92 20.98 3.20
CA ARG A 174 6.76 21.85 4.04
C ARG A 174 6.47 23.34 3.85
N PHE A 175 5.55 23.70 2.96
CA PHE A 175 5.17 25.08 2.77
C PHE A 175 4.45 25.60 4.03
N PRO A 176 4.90 26.73 4.61
CA PRO A 176 4.24 27.32 5.77
C PRO A 176 2.87 27.88 5.39
N VAL A 177 1.82 27.40 6.04
CA VAL A 177 0.45 27.90 5.87
C VAL A 177 -0.14 28.29 7.22
N ASP A 178 -1.08 29.22 7.19
CA ASP A 178 -1.84 29.61 8.37
C ASP A 178 -2.77 28.48 8.82
N CYS A 179 -2.94 28.34 10.13
CA CYS A 179 -3.87 27.35 10.68
C CYS A 179 -5.32 27.64 10.23
N PRO A 180 -6.08 26.62 9.74
CA PRO A 180 -7.46 26.79 9.31
C PRO A 180 -8.40 27.35 10.38
N ASN A 181 -8.10 27.09 11.66
CA ASN A 181 -8.87 27.59 12.80
C ASN A 181 -8.49 29.02 13.19
N ALA A 182 -7.66 29.71 12.38
CA ALA A 182 -7.19 31.07 12.60
C ALA A 182 -6.55 31.29 13.99
N CYS A 183 -5.81 30.30 14.51
CA CYS A 183 -5.13 30.40 15.80
C CYS A 183 -3.88 31.33 15.79
N GLY A 184 -3.52 31.88 14.64
CA GLY A 184 -2.39 32.80 14.46
C GLY A 184 -1.01 32.15 14.24
N LYS A 185 -0.90 30.81 14.29
CA LYS A 185 0.35 30.08 13.99
C LYS A 185 0.49 29.77 12.49
N LYS A 186 1.71 29.92 11.97
CA LYS A 186 2.12 29.45 10.63
C LYS A 186 2.89 28.16 10.78
N LEU A 187 2.40 27.10 10.17
CA LEU A 187 2.94 25.75 10.33
C LEU A 187 3.16 25.10 8.95
N PRO A 188 4.13 24.18 8.82
CA PRO A 188 4.23 23.35 7.63
C PRO A 188 2.90 22.65 7.34
N ARG A 189 2.46 22.65 6.07
CA ARG A 189 1.19 22.04 5.66
C ARG A 189 0.99 20.60 6.18
N GLY A 190 2.06 19.80 6.21
CA GLY A 190 2.05 18.42 6.71
C GLY A 190 1.91 18.28 8.22
N GLU A 191 2.10 19.35 9.00
CA GLU A 191 2.06 19.34 10.46
C GLU A 191 0.76 19.92 11.04
N ILE A 192 -0.09 20.53 10.20
CA ILE A 192 -1.37 21.12 10.64
C ILE A 192 -2.25 20.09 11.36
N GLY A 193 -2.34 18.87 10.84
CA GLY A 193 -3.19 17.83 11.46
C GLY A 193 -2.76 17.51 12.89
N LYS A 194 -1.44 17.41 13.14
CA LYS A 194 -0.90 17.22 14.50
C LYS A 194 -1.22 18.42 15.38
N HIS A 195 -0.99 19.64 14.86
CA HIS A 195 -1.32 20.87 15.57
C HIS A 195 -2.80 20.96 15.95
N GLN A 196 -3.72 20.67 15.04
CA GLN A 196 -5.17 20.68 15.32
C GLN A 196 -5.50 19.66 16.42
N ALA A 197 -4.99 18.44 16.28
CA ALA A 197 -5.26 17.33 17.21
C ALA A 197 -4.79 17.60 18.64
N SER A 198 -3.64 18.24 18.88
CA SER A 198 -3.07 18.36 20.23
C SER A 198 -2.81 19.79 20.75
N GLU A 199 -2.59 20.79 19.87
CA GLU A 199 -2.04 22.09 20.29
C GLU A 199 -2.91 23.31 19.97
N CYS A 200 -3.82 23.19 19.00
CA CYS A 200 -4.62 24.31 18.53
C CYS A 200 -5.63 24.74 19.60
N ALA A 201 -5.46 25.95 20.14
CA ALA A 201 -6.35 26.50 21.16
C ALA A 201 -7.78 26.78 20.65
N GLU A 202 -7.91 27.02 19.34
CA GLU A 202 -9.19 27.31 18.67
C GLU A 202 -9.89 26.05 18.15
N GLU A 203 -9.26 24.87 18.23
CA GLU A 203 -9.88 23.60 17.82
C GLU A 203 -11.06 23.25 18.72
N THR A 204 -12.15 22.76 18.12
CA THR A 204 -13.35 22.38 18.88
C THR A 204 -13.24 20.93 19.31
N VAL A 205 -13.05 20.71 20.60
CA VAL A 205 -12.88 19.39 21.20
C VAL A 205 -14.10 19.03 22.05
N CYS A 206 -14.37 17.74 22.18
CA CYS A 206 -15.41 17.23 23.08
C CYS A 206 -14.87 17.20 24.51
N CYS A 207 -15.74 17.41 25.49
CA CYS A 207 -15.41 17.18 26.90
C CYS A 207 -14.96 15.73 27.12
N PHE A 208 -13.90 15.54 27.90
CA PHE A 208 -13.29 14.23 28.17
C PHE A 208 -14.20 13.34 29.04
N VAL A 209 -15.18 13.90 29.75
CA VAL A 209 -16.06 13.15 30.64
C VAL A 209 -17.06 12.30 29.84
N PRO A 210 -17.03 10.96 29.96
CA PRO A 210 -17.95 10.09 29.24
C PRO A 210 -19.41 10.43 29.57
N GLY A 211 -20.22 10.61 28.54
CA GLY A 211 -21.63 11.00 28.67
C GLY A 211 -21.90 12.51 28.72
N CYS A 212 -20.88 13.37 28.78
CA CYS A 212 -21.08 14.83 28.73
C CYS A 212 -21.42 15.28 27.29
N GLY A 213 -20.58 14.91 26.30
CA GLY A 213 -20.83 15.19 24.88
C GLY A 213 -20.81 16.67 24.48
N GLU A 214 -20.56 17.61 25.41
CA GLU A 214 -20.46 19.03 25.10
C GLU A 214 -19.18 19.32 24.30
N LYS A 215 -19.32 20.12 23.24
CA LYS A 215 -18.23 20.56 22.36
C LYS A 215 -17.90 22.02 22.65
N ARG A 216 -16.61 22.31 22.85
CA ARG A 216 -16.09 23.66 23.13
C ARG A 216 -14.72 23.82 22.48
N LYS A 217 -14.30 25.07 22.28
CA LYS A 217 -12.92 25.34 21.88
C LYS A 217 -11.98 24.84 22.96
N ARG A 218 -10.79 24.34 22.60
CA ARG A 218 -9.80 23.85 23.56
C ARG A 218 -9.48 24.89 24.65
N LYS A 219 -9.39 26.17 24.29
CA LYS A 219 -9.18 27.28 25.25
C LYS A 219 -10.32 27.51 26.25
N GLU A 220 -11.53 27.03 25.93
CA GLU A 220 -12.75 27.17 26.76
C GLU A 220 -13.03 25.89 27.56
N MET A 221 -12.19 24.85 27.45
CA MET A 221 -12.41 23.58 28.14
C MET A 221 -12.31 23.75 29.66
N ASP A 222 -11.28 24.46 30.15
CA ASP A 222 -11.10 24.73 31.58
C ASP A 222 -12.34 25.41 32.18
N THR A 223 -12.91 26.40 31.48
CA THR A 223 -14.13 27.09 31.93
C THR A 223 -15.35 26.16 31.94
N HIS A 224 -15.46 25.25 30.98
CA HIS A 224 -16.56 24.27 30.95
C HIS A 224 -16.43 23.25 32.09
N GLU A 225 -15.21 22.80 32.41
CA GLU A 225 -14.94 21.87 33.51
C GLU A 225 -15.40 22.46 34.86
N ASP A 226 -15.08 23.73 35.10
CA ASP A 226 -15.50 24.46 36.30
C ASP A 226 -17.01 24.67 36.38
N GLU A 227 -17.67 24.95 35.25
CA GLU A 227 -19.13 25.16 35.21
C GLU A 227 -19.92 23.85 35.31
N SER A 228 -19.41 22.78 34.71
CA SER A 228 -20.11 21.50 34.53
C SER A 228 -19.70 20.40 35.51
N TRP A 229 -18.81 20.67 36.48
CA TRP A 229 -18.31 19.67 37.43
C TRP A 229 -19.42 18.89 38.15
N LYS A 230 -20.56 19.52 38.49
CA LYS A 230 -21.70 18.83 39.12
C LYS A 230 -22.36 17.80 38.19
N LYS A 231 -22.43 18.09 36.90
CA LYS A 231 -22.92 17.15 35.88
C LYS A 231 -21.90 16.03 35.70
N HIS A 232 -20.62 16.38 35.60
CA HIS A 232 -19.52 15.41 35.46
C HIS A 232 -19.46 14.43 36.63
N MET A 233 -19.55 14.92 37.86
CA MET A 233 -19.59 14.10 39.07
C MET A 233 -20.77 13.13 39.07
N ARG A 234 -21.95 13.55 38.59
CA ARG A 234 -23.11 12.66 38.49
C ARG A 234 -22.89 11.55 37.47
N LEU A 235 -22.41 11.89 36.27
CA LEU A 235 -22.13 10.91 35.21
C LEU A 235 -21.07 9.89 35.65
N LEU A 236 -20.01 10.34 36.32
CA LEU A 236 -18.97 9.44 36.85
C LEU A 236 -19.51 8.53 37.97
N VAL A 237 -20.40 9.05 38.83
CA VAL A 237 -21.07 8.23 39.87
C VAL A 237 -22.03 7.21 39.24
N GLU A 238 -22.77 7.58 38.20
CA GLU A 238 -23.66 6.67 37.47
C GLU A 238 -22.88 5.55 36.76
N LEU A 239 -21.70 5.83 36.22
CA LEU A 239 -20.81 4.81 35.66
C LEU A 239 -20.27 3.86 36.73
N GLN A 240 -19.93 4.37 37.92
CA GLN A 240 -19.51 3.55 39.06
C GLN A 240 -20.65 2.70 39.66
N GLN A 241 -21.90 3.13 39.47
CA GLN A 241 -23.09 2.46 39.98
C GLN A 241 -23.67 1.39 39.05
N LYS A 242 -23.07 1.15 37.86
CA LYS A 242 -23.34 -0.06 37.07
C LYS A 242 -22.93 -1.28 37.90
N LYS A 243 -23.90 -1.80 38.65
CA LYS A 243 -23.72 -2.90 39.60
C LYS A 243 -23.43 -4.17 38.79
N GLU A 244 -22.27 -4.77 39.02
CA GLU A 244 -21.98 -6.12 38.53
C GLU A 244 -22.71 -7.10 39.44
N GLU A 245 -23.49 -8.00 38.84
CA GLU A 245 -24.14 -9.10 39.53
C GLU A 245 -23.24 -10.32 39.42
N ALA A 246 -22.82 -10.85 40.57
CA ALA A 246 -21.96 -12.03 40.64
C ALA A 246 -22.68 -13.17 41.35
N LEU A 247 -22.52 -14.40 40.83
CA LEU A 247 -23.07 -15.62 41.40
C LEU A 247 -21.97 -16.68 41.54
N GLU A 248 -21.89 -17.28 42.71
CA GLU A 248 -21.03 -18.43 42.98
C GLU A 248 -21.89 -19.70 43.10
N VAL A 249 -21.59 -20.71 42.28
CA VAL A 249 -22.36 -21.97 42.23
C VAL A 249 -21.43 -23.17 42.16
N THR A 250 -21.72 -24.19 42.97
CA THR A 250 -21.01 -25.47 42.92
C THR A 250 -21.83 -26.49 42.14
N VAL A 251 -21.21 -27.10 41.14
CA VAL A 251 -21.80 -28.09 40.25
C VAL A 251 -21.14 -29.45 40.47
N ALA A 252 -21.95 -30.46 40.80
CA ALA A 252 -21.47 -31.81 41.12
C ALA A 252 -21.85 -32.84 40.05
N PHE A 253 -20.89 -33.71 39.73
CA PHE A 253 -21.01 -34.87 38.85
C PHE A 253 -20.86 -36.15 39.68
N PRO A 254 -21.98 -36.73 40.17
CA PRO A 254 -21.93 -37.96 40.97
C PRO A 254 -21.54 -39.15 40.10
N GLN A 255 -20.79 -40.09 40.71
CA GLN A 255 -20.32 -41.33 40.07
C GLN A 255 -19.51 -41.10 38.79
N PHE A 256 -18.72 -40.02 38.73
CA PHE A 256 -17.96 -39.62 37.54
C PHE A 256 -17.09 -40.76 37.00
N ARG A 257 -16.35 -41.46 37.88
CA ARG A 257 -15.46 -42.57 37.49
C ARG A 257 -16.20 -43.73 36.82
N SER A 258 -17.38 -44.07 37.33
CA SER A 258 -18.20 -45.14 36.76
C SER A 258 -18.78 -44.74 35.40
N LYS A 259 -19.14 -43.46 35.23
CA LYS A 259 -19.71 -42.94 33.98
C LYS A 259 -18.67 -42.92 32.85
N ILE A 260 -17.43 -42.53 33.12
CA ILE A 260 -16.39 -42.42 32.08
C ILE A 260 -15.82 -43.77 31.61
N ALA A 261 -16.02 -44.85 32.37
CA ALA A 261 -15.42 -46.16 32.10
C ALA A 261 -15.92 -46.84 30.80
N GLY A 262 -17.05 -46.39 30.24
CA GLY A 262 -17.62 -46.92 28.99
C GLY A 262 -17.90 -45.85 27.92
N MET A 263 -17.39 -44.63 28.08
CA MET A 263 -17.65 -43.53 27.14
C MET A 263 -16.69 -43.56 25.96
N LYS A 264 -17.20 -43.23 24.77
CA LYS A 264 -16.45 -43.05 23.53
C LYS A 264 -16.10 -41.58 23.31
N LYS A 265 -15.18 -41.30 22.38
CA LYS A 265 -14.83 -39.93 21.94
C LYS A 265 -16.10 -39.23 21.42
N GLY A 266 -16.39 -38.02 21.91
CA GLY A 266 -17.60 -37.26 21.61
C GLY A 266 -18.78 -37.43 22.56
N ASP A 267 -18.73 -38.40 23.49
CA ASP A 267 -19.75 -38.52 24.53
C ASP A 267 -19.59 -37.41 25.59
N LYS A 268 -20.71 -36.80 25.98
CA LYS A 268 -20.75 -35.71 26.98
C LYS A 268 -21.46 -36.09 28.26
N ILE A 269 -20.99 -35.53 29.37
CA ILE A 269 -21.70 -35.51 30.64
C ILE A 269 -22.13 -34.07 30.90
N GLU A 270 -23.43 -33.86 31.05
CA GLU A 270 -23.97 -32.53 31.37
C GLU A 270 -24.35 -32.44 32.85
N SER A 271 -24.12 -31.27 33.43
CA SER A 271 -24.48 -30.96 34.79
C SER A 271 -25.98 -30.63 34.96
N PRO A 272 -26.50 -30.64 36.20
CA PRO A 272 -27.75 -29.97 36.51
C PRO A 272 -27.70 -28.50 36.07
N SER A 273 -28.84 -27.96 35.64
CA SER A 273 -28.93 -26.55 35.29
C SER A 273 -28.93 -25.66 36.53
N PHE A 274 -28.24 -24.53 36.45
CA PHE A 274 -28.26 -23.47 37.45
C PHE A 274 -28.73 -22.16 36.83
N VAL A 275 -29.23 -21.23 37.64
CA VAL A 275 -29.84 -19.98 37.15
C VAL A 275 -28.94 -18.80 37.48
N PHE A 276 -28.63 -17.98 36.48
CA PHE A 276 -27.95 -16.68 36.61
C PHE A 276 -28.70 -15.63 35.79
N GLN A 277 -29.04 -14.49 36.41
CA GLN A 277 -29.84 -13.42 35.78
C GLN A 277 -31.13 -13.94 35.11
N ASP A 278 -31.89 -14.78 35.82
CA ASP A 278 -33.12 -15.44 35.34
C ASP A 278 -32.97 -16.34 34.11
N CYS A 279 -31.73 -16.65 33.70
CA CYS A 279 -31.43 -17.57 32.60
C CYS A 279 -30.76 -18.84 33.14
N ARG A 280 -31.15 -20.01 32.63
CA ARG A 280 -30.52 -21.28 32.98
C ARG A 280 -29.25 -21.53 32.18
N PHE A 281 -28.25 -22.06 32.85
CA PHE A 281 -26.98 -22.51 32.30
C PHE A 281 -26.68 -23.94 32.73
N SER A 282 -25.84 -24.65 31.99
CA SER A 282 -25.31 -25.96 32.38
C SER A 282 -23.87 -26.13 31.92
N LEU A 283 -23.12 -26.98 32.63
CA LEU A 283 -21.74 -27.31 32.31
C LEU A 283 -21.70 -28.66 31.59
N SER A 284 -21.12 -28.72 30.40
CA SER A 284 -20.88 -29.96 29.64
C SER A 284 -19.41 -30.33 29.65
N LEU A 285 -19.13 -31.57 30.01
CA LEU A 285 -17.80 -32.17 30.03
C LEU A 285 -17.72 -33.23 28.93
N PHE A 286 -16.63 -33.25 28.17
CA PHE A 286 -16.27 -34.30 27.23
C PHE A 286 -14.99 -34.99 27.72
N PRO A 287 -15.11 -36.09 28.49
CA PRO A 287 -13.97 -36.72 29.17
C PRO A 287 -12.93 -37.31 28.21
N ARG A 288 -13.31 -37.63 26.97
CA ARG A 288 -12.43 -38.16 25.92
C ARG A 288 -12.30 -37.20 24.72
N GLY A 289 -12.60 -35.91 24.91
CA GLY A 289 -12.61 -34.89 23.86
C GLY A 289 -13.81 -34.97 22.90
N LEU A 290 -13.92 -33.96 22.03
CA LEU A 290 -14.94 -33.88 20.99
C LEU A 290 -14.70 -34.92 19.87
N SER A 291 -15.75 -35.41 19.23
CA SER A 291 -15.62 -36.17 17.96
C SER A 291 -15.18 -35.25 16.82
N ASP A 292 -14.65 -35.83 15.74
CA ASP A 292 -14.11 -35.05 14.62
C ASP A 292 -15.21 -34.19 13.94
N HIS A 293 -16.46 -34.69 13.90
CA HIS A 293 -17.63 -33.92 13.44
C HIS A 293 -18.03 -32.76 14.38
N GLN A 294 -17.90 -32.95 15.71
CA GLN A 294 -18.18 -31.90 16.69
C GLN A 294 -17.08 -30.83 16.74
N ARG A 295 -15.84 -31.22 16.41
CA ARG A 295 -14.71 -30.28 16.34
C ARG A 295 -14.85 -29.33 15.15
N ALA A 296 -15.22 -29.85 13.98
CA ALA A 296 -15.50 -29.02 12.80
C ALA A 296 -16.65 -28.01 13.04
N ALA A 297 -17.71 -28.42 13.75
CA ALA A 297 -18.81 -27.53 14.10
C ALA A 297 -18.47 -26.47 15.17
N ALA A 298 -17.40 -26.67 15.94
CA ALA A 298 -16.90 -25.69 16.91
C ALA A 298 -15.92 -24.69 16.28
N GLU A 299 -15.24 -25.08 15.19
CA GLU A 299 -14.31 -24.21 14.43
C GLU A 299 -15.06 -23.22 13.51
N ASP A 300 -16.27 -23.55 13.03
CA ASP A 300 -17.11 -22.65 12.22
C ASP A 300 -17.66 -21.44 13.01
N THR A 301 -17.68 -21.49 14.35
CA THR A 301 -18.14 -20.36 15.21
C THR A 301 -17.05 -19.34 15.54
N ASP A 302 -15.76 -19.68 15.35
CA ASP A 302 -14.62 -18.80 15.65
C ASP A 302 -14.10 -18.03 14.41
N MET A 303 -14.67 -18.29 13.21
CA MET A 303 -14.17 -17.76 11.93
C MET A 303 -14.74 -16.39 11.52
N GLU A 304 -15.73 -15.83 12.26
CA GLU A 304 -16.27 -14.49 11.96
C GLU A 304 -15.53 -13.35 12.69
N GLU A 305 -14.59 -13.62 13.62
CA GLU A 305 -13.86 -12.58 14.38
C GLU A 305 -12.41 -12.34 13.94
N ALA A 306 -11.85 -13.13 13.01
CA ALA A 306 -10.43 -13.07 12.64
C ALA A 306 -10.10 -12.22 11.39
N GLU A 307 -11.07 -11.58 10.73
CA GLU A 307 -10.81 -10.75 9.53
C GLU A 307 -10.68 -9.24 9.79
N SER A 308 -10.61 -8.78 11.04
CA SER A 308 -10.51 -7.33 11.35
C SER A 308 -9.19 -6.84 11.98
N GLU A 309 -8.18 -7.68 12.19
CA GLU A 309 -6.96 -7.25 12.92
C GLU A 309 -5.61 -7.49 12.18
N GLU A 310 -5.60 -7.87 10.90
CA GLU A 310 -4.36 -8.03 10.13
C GLU A 310 -4.16 -7.00 9.00
N GLU A 311 -4.26 -5.71 9.29
CA GLU A 311 -3.53 -4.68 8.55
C GLU A 311 -3.11 -3.55 9.51
N GLU A 312 -1.92 -3.65 10.12
CA GLU A 312 -1.03 -2.53 10.50
C GLU A 312 0.06 -2.98 11.49
N VAL A 313 1.03 -3.82 11.08
CA VAL A 313 2.42 -3.69 11.56
C VAL A 313 3.42 -4.50 10.72
N GLY A 314 4.20 -3.78 9.91
CA GLY A 314 5.42 -4.24 9.25
C GLY A 314 5.90 -3.12 8.32
N SER A 315 7.07 -2.50 8.46
CA SER A 315 8.36 -3.02 8.87
C SER A 315 9.25 -1.92 9.48
N LEU A 316 9.91 -2.23 10.60
CA LEU A 316 11.21 -1.65 10.96
C LEU A 316 12.24 -2.77 10.88
N GLY A 317 13.15 -2.68 9.92
CA GLY A 317 14.33 -3.53 9.80
C GLY A 317 15.53 -2.85 10.44
N ALA A 318 16.15 -3.56 11.39
CA ALA A 318 17.31 -3.19 12.18
C ALA A 318 18.62 -3.14 11.36
N VAL A 319 19.57 -2.28 11.74
CA VAL A 319 21.02 -2.56 11.63
C VAL A 319 21.80 -1.87 12.76
N GLU A 320 22.29 -2.72 13.67
CA GLU A 320 23.61 -2.80 14.35
C GLU A 320 24.23 -1.70 15.26
N ARG A 321 24.83 -2.25 16.33
CA ARG A 321 25.74 -1.69 17.34
C ARG A 321 27.17 -1.60 16.81
N GLU A 322 27.88 -0.51 17.09
CA GLU A 322 29.34 -0.42 17.36
C GLU A 322 29.54 0.81 18.28
N SER A 323 29.85 0.63 19.56
CA SER A 323 31.17 0.63 20.24
C SER A 323 31.84 2.00 20.39
N GLU A 324 32.40 2.18 21.58
CA GLU A 324 33.00 3.37 22.20
C GLU A 324 34.22 3.91 21.45
N ASP A 325 34.46 5.22 21.52
CA ASP A 325 35.80 5.81 21.60
C ASP A 325 35.71 7.22 22.23
N GLU A 326 36.53 7.41 23.26
CA GLU A 326 36.86 8.68 23.92
C GLU A 326 37.94 9.42 23.11
N GLU A 327 37.99 10.76 23.25
CA GLU A 327 39.10 11.72 23.01
C GLU A 327 38.49 13.04 22.48
N GLU A 328 38.98 14.24 22.72
CA GLU A 328 39.79 14.90 23.76
C GLU A 328 39.52 16.41 23.54
N GLU A 329 39.74 17.25 24.55
CA GLU A 329 39.59 18.70 24.47
C GLU A 329 40.66 19.35 23.56
N SER A 330 40.28 20.39 22.82
CA SER A 330 41.21 21.46 22.46
C SER A 330 40.48 22.80 22.31
N GLU A 331 40.82 23.71 23.20
CA GLU A 331 40.56 25.14 23.16
C GLU A 331 41.34 25.79 22.01
N GLU A 332 40.72 26.62 21.19
CA GLU A 332 41.41 27.72 20.49
C GLU A 332 40.51 28.97 20.49
N GLU A 333 41.11 30.05 21.01
CA GLU A 333 40.63 31.43 21.02
C GLU A 333 40.82 32.07 19.63
N GLU A 334 40.02 33.11 19.32
CA GLU A 334 40.33 34.32 18.54
C GLU A 334 38.98 34.99 18.19
N GLU A 335 38.57 36.04 18.90
CA GLU A 335 38.88 37.47 18.69
C GLU A 335 38.24 38.12 17.45
N GLU A 336 37.46 39.17 17.75
CA GLU A 336 37.11 40.34 16.91
C GLU A 336 36.13 40.11 15.73
N GLU A 337 35.16 40.95 15.39
CA GLU A 337 35.04 42.40 15.53
C GLU A 337 33.56 42.82 15.31
N SER A 338 33.17 43.92 15.96
CA SER A 338 31.89 44.62 15.76
C SER A 338 31.81 45.30 14.38
N LEU A 339 30.60 45.42 13.80
CA LEU A 339 29.99 46.68 13.30
C LEU A 339 28.79 46.44 12.35
N THR A 340 27.64 46.95 12.79
CA THR A 340 26.60 47.72 12.05
C THR A 340 26.09 47.28 10.67
N GLY A 341 24.76 47.25 10.54
CA GLY A 341 24.09 47.58 9.27
C GLY A 341 22.72 46.95 9.09
N GLY A 342 21.65 47.67 9.46
CA GLY A 342 20.28 47.32 9.06
C GLY A 342 19.91 47.87 7.68
N GLN A 343 18.93 47.24 7.03
CA GLN A 343 18.09 47.76 5.92
C GLN A 343 17.02 46.69 5.61
N ILE A 344 15.77 46.81 6.07
CA ILE A 344 14.62 47.53 5.47
C ILE A 344 14.49 47.30 3.95
N TRP A 345 13.58 46.40 3.55
CA TRP A 345 13.08 46.31 2.17
C TRP A 345 11.83 47.18 2.02
N GLY A 346 11.98 48.21 1.19
CA GLY A 346 10.93 49.13 0.78
C GLY A 346 10.03 48.54 -0.32
N ARG A 347 8.74 48.81 -0.15
CA ARG A 347 7.63 48.66 -1.07
C ARG A 347 7.80 49.59 -2.28
N GLN A 348 7.55 49.09 -3.49
CA GLN A 348 7.18 49.90 -4.65
C GLN A 348 5.89 49.34 -5.25
N GLU A 349 4.85 50.15 -5.15
CA GLU A 349 3.70 50.16 -6.05
C GLU A 349 4.11 51.00 -7.25
N GLU A 350 3.83 50.57 -8.48
CA GLU A 350 3.41 51.46 -9.57
C GLU A 350 2.46 50.72 -10.52
N SER A 351 1.45 51.49 -10.90
CA SER A 351 0.26 51.23 -11.71
C SER A 351 0.52 51.11 -13.21
N SER A 352 -0.37 50.42 -13.93
CA SER A 352 -0.91 50.95 -15.20
C SER A 352 -2.26 50.31 -15.53
N SER A 353 -3.12 51.15 -16.10
CA SER A 353 -4.55 51.02 -16.36
C SER A 353 -4.85 50.64 -17.82
N ASP A 354 -6.15 50.44 -18.06
CA ASP A 354 -6.89 50.56 -19.32
C ASP A 354 -6.96 49.28 -20.19
N ASP A 355 -8.07 48.92 -20.83
CA ASP A 355 -9.49 49.29 -20.83
C ASP A 355 -10.10 48.39 -21.91
N SER A 356 -11.28 47.81 -21.72
CA SER A 356 -12.39 47.73 -22.70
C SER A 356 -13.38 46.59 -22.41
N SER A 357 -14.64 46.99 -22.51
CA SER A 357 -15.87 46.32 -22.16
C SER A 357 -16.55 45.67 -23.37
N ASP A 358 -17.54 44.84 -23.03
CA ASP A 358 -18.86 44.68 -23.66
C ASP A 358 -19.15 43.54 -24.66
N ASP A 359 -20.35 43.00 -24.39
CA ASP A 359 -21.37 42.34 -25.22
C ASP A 359 -21.43 40.80 -25.36
N ASP A 360 -22.42 40.25 -24.63
CA ASP A 360 -23.57 39.42 -25.06
C ASP A 360 -23.39 38.39 -26.20
N ASP A 361 -23.81 37.13 -25.97
CA ASP A 361 -25.05 36.56 -26.56
C ASP A 361 -25.34 35.12 -26.06
N GLN A 362 -26.61 34.76 -26.16
CA GLN A 362 -27.38 33.67 -25.57
C GLN A 362 -27.31 32.31 -26.32
N SER A 363 -28.07 31.37 -25.74
CA SER A 363 -28.76 30.20 -26.34
C SER A 363 -27.99 28.88 -26.33
N ASP A 364 -28.60 27.71 -26.18
CA ASP A 364 -29.85 27.18 -25.61
C ASP A 364 -29.77 25.66 -25.88
N GLU A 365 -30.38 24.84 -25.01
CA GLU A 365 -30.94 23.49 -25.28
C GLU A 365 -29.94 22.39 -25.75
N GLU A 366 -30.02 21.10 -25.39
CA GLU A 366 -31.14 20.18 -25.51
C GLU A 366 -31.04 19.02 -24.48
N GLU A 367 -32.22 18.55 -24.08
CA GLU A 367 -32.52 17.30 -23.36
C GLU A 367 -32.37 16.11 -24.31
N GLU A 368 -31.97 14.92 -23.82
CA GLU A 368 -32.51 13.63 -24.30
C GLU A 368 -32.51 12.61 -23.16
N GLU A 369 -33.73 12.20 -22.75
CA GLU A 369 -34.05 10.92 -22.12
C GLU A 369 -34.20 9.86 -23.23
N GLU A 370 -33.81 8.60 -23.00
CA GLU A 370 -34.55 7.45 -23.54
C GLU A 370 -34.47 6.24 -22.58
N GLU A 371 -35.65 5.68 -22.30
CA GLU A 371 -35.91 4.39 -21.66
C GLU A 371 -35.96 3.25 -22.71
N ASP A 372 -36.22 2.03 -22.20
CA ASP A 372 -36.72 0.84 -22.89
C ASP A 372 -35.71 -0.06 -23.64
N SER A 373 -35.83 -1.38 -23.67
CA SER A 373 -36.59 -2.40 -22.94
C SER A 373 -36.15 -3.77 -23.51
N GLU A 374 -36.35 -4.85 -22.74
CA GLU A 374 -36.56 -6.24 -23.22
C GLU A 374 -35.37 -6.96 -23.92
N ASN A 375 -35.09 -8.26 -23.78
CA ASN A 375 -36.05 -9.37 -23.72
C ASN A 375 -35.39 -10.69 -23.24
N GLU A 376 -36.12 -11.36 -22.34
CA GLU A 376 -36.49 -12.80 -22.30
C GLU A 376 -35.53 -14.00 -22.32
N SER A 377 -35.96 -14.96 -21.47
CA SER A 377 -36.12 -16.41 -21.70
C SER A 377 -35.08 -17.30 -21.01
N PHE A 378 -35.35 -18.45 -20.36
CA PHE A 378 -36.48 -19.39 -20.14
C PHE A 378 -36.19 -20.00 -18.73
N GLY A 379 -37.11 -20.34 -17.82
CA GLY A 379 -38.21 -21.31 -17.93
C GLY A 379 -37.99 -22.54 -17.00
N ALA A 380 -38.84 -22.66 -15.96
CA ALA A 380 -39.37 -23.84 -15.22
C ALA A 380 -38.62 -25.20 -15.25
N ALA A 381 -38.32 -25.88 -14.13
CA ALA A 381 -39.16 -26.48 -13.07
C ALA A 381 -39.76 -27.87 -13.40
N GLU A 382 -39.77 -28.72 -12.35
CA GLU A 382 -40.54 -29.98 -12.14
C GLU A 382 -40.04 -31.27 -12.83
N ALA A 383 -40.17 -32.50 -12.30
CA ALA A 383 -40.49 -33.10 -11.00
C ALA A 383 -40.34 -34.65 -11.14
N GLU A 384 -40.51 -35.39 -10.03
CA GLU A 384 -40.96 -36.81 -9.95
C GLU A 384 -39.97 -37.93 -10.38
N SER A 385 -39.95 -39.18 -9.89
CA SER A 385 -40.67 -39.94 -8.85
C SER A 385 -40.12 -41.39 -8.82
N GLN A 386 -40.01 -41.99 -7.61
CA GLN A 386 -40.28 -43.39 -7.23
C GLN A 386 -39.49 -44.63 -7.74
N ARG A 387 -39.05 -45.39 -6.72
CA ARG A 387 -39.29 -46.84 -6.37
C ARG A 387 -38.55 -48.00 -7.07
N GLY A 388 -38.19 -48.96 -6.19
CA GLY A 388 -38.01 -50.41 -6.42
C GLY A 388 -36.55 -50.84 -6.25
N GLY A 389 -36.14 -51.78 -5.38
CA GLY A 389 -36.81 -52.89 -4.71
C GLY A 389 -35.99 -54.18 -4.99
N ASP A 390 -35.91 -55.07 -3.98
CA ASP A 390 -35.36 -56.45 -3.99
C ASP A 390 -33.85 -56.65 -3.72
N ARG A 391 -33.35 -57.66 -2.97
CA ARG A 391 -33.89 -58.67 -2.04
C ARG A 391 -32.69 -59.52 -1.53
N GLU A 392 -32.71 -59.85 -0.23
CA GLU A 392 -32.09 -61.01 0.49
C GLU A 392 -30.61 -61.39 0.29
N GLN A 393 -29.82 -61.39 1.38
CA GLN A 393 -29.23 -62.63 1.89
C GLN A 393 -28.82 -62.54 3.38
N GLU A 394 -28.92 -63.70 4.03
CA GLU A 394 -28.89 -64.00 5.45
C GLU A 394 -27.45 -64.11 6.01
N ASP A 395 -27.39 -64.03 7.35
CA ASP A 395 -26.40 -64.62 8.27
C ASP A 395 -24.94 -64.16 8.25
N GLU A 396 -24.50 -63.51 9.34
CA GLU A 396 -23.66 -64.13 10.38
C GLU A 396 -23.47 -63.16 11.56
N GLU A 397 -24.02 -63.52 12.72
CA GLU A 397 -23.68 -62.92 14.00
C GLU A 397 -22.24 -63.30 14.36
N SER A 398 -21.36 -62.29 14.46
CA SER A 398 -20.10 -62.42 15.21
C SER A 398 -20.20 -61.54 16.45
N GLU A 399 -20.41 -62.19 17.60
CA GLU A 399 -20.18 -61.64 18.92
C GLU A 399 -18.68 -61.30 19.05
N ASP A 400 -18.32 -60.02 18.87
CA ASP A 400 -17.00 -59.52 19.25
C ASP A 400 -17.13 -58.85 20.61
N GLU A 401 -16.82 -59.60 21.67
CA GLU A 401 -16.58 -59.07 23.01
C GLU A 401 -15.29 -58.23 22.99
N GLY A 402 -15.43 -56.98 22.52
CA GLY A 402 -14.36 -55.99 22.55
C GLY A 402 -14.06 -55.52 23.98
N GLU A 403 -12.94 -55.99 24.51
CA GLU A 403 -12.32 -55.56 25.76
C GLU A 403 -12.25 -54.02 25.86
N GLY A 404 -12.85 -53.44 26.89
CA GLY A 404 -12.91 -52.00 27.11
C GLY A 404 -11.52 -51.39 27.30
N GLU A 405 -11.06 -50.62 26.32
CA GLU A 405 -9.80 -49.89 26.35
C GLU A 405 -9.82 -48.82 27.47
N ALA A 406 -8.94 -48.98 28.46
CA ALA A 406 -8.80 -48.07 29.59
C ALA A 406 -8.47 -46.66 29.08
N ALA A 407 -9.22 -45.65 29.54
CA ALA A 407 -9.03 -44.26 29.11
C ALA A 407 -7.62 -43.76 29.46
N ASP A 408 -6.89 -43.21 28.48
CA ASP A 408 -5.55 -42.65 28.69
C ASP A 408 -5.64 -41.47 29.69
N PRO A 409 -4.93 -41.53 30.83
CA PRO A 409 -4.94 -40.45 31.83
C PRO A 409 -4.41 -39.11 31.29
N ASN A 410 -3.68 -39.11 30.17
CA ASN A 410 -3.16 -37.90 29.52
C ASN A 410 -4.13 -37.31 28.48
N THR A 411 -5.37 -37.80 28.41
CA THR A 411 -6.40 -37.26 27.51
C THR A 411 -6.84 -35.87 27.97
N GLU A 412 -6.84 -34.90 27.06
CA GLU A 412 -7.35 -33.55 27.32
C GLU A 412 -8.88 -33.54 27.37
N ILE A 413 -9.42 -32.88 28.39
CA ILE A 413 -10.86 -32.74 28.58
C ILE A 413 -11.33 -31.43 28.01
N THR A 414 -12.43 -31.51 27.27
CA THR A 414 -13.14 -30.34 26.77
C THR A 414 -14.30 -29.97 27.70
N LEU A 415 -14.40 -28.68 28.04
CA LEU A 415 -15.41 -28.13 28.95
C LEU A 415 -16.20 -27.01 28.25
N TYR A 416 -17.53 -27.05 28.31
CA TYR A 416 -18.41 -26.00 27.78
C TYR A 416 -19.40 -25.49 28.82
N LEU A 417 -19.58 -24.17 28.89
CA LEU A 417 -20.69 -23.51 29.57
C LEU A 417 -21.81 -23.22 28.56
N ASN A 418 -22.93 -23.92 28.68
CA ASN A 418 -24.06 -23.80 27.75
C ASN A 418 -25.13 -22.89 28.32
N LYS A 419 -25.71 -22.02 27.48
CA LYS A 419 -26.95 -21.32 27.81
C LYS A 419 -28.16 -22.18 27.44
N LYS A 420 -29.11 -22.32 28.35
CA LYS A 420 -30.36 -23.07 28.14
C LYS A 420 -31.56 -22.18 27.88
N ASP A 421 -31.42 -20.89 28.17
CA ASP A 421 -32.39 -19.84 27.87
C ASP A 421 -31.72 -18.71 27.06
N ASP A 422 -32.49 -17.73 26.58
CA ASP A 422 -32.03 -16.64 25.69
C ASP A 422 -31.31 -15.51 26.45
N TYR A 423 -30.22 -15.88 27.12
CA TYR A 423 -29.28 -14.92 27.70
C TYR A 423 -28.53 -14.20 26.57
N LYS A 424 -28.43 -12.87 26.69
CA LYS A 424 -27.75 -11.99 25.73
C LYS A 424 -26.92 -10.98 26.49
N GLY A 425 -25.62 -10.98 26.22
CA GLY A 425 -24.65 -10.09 26.84
C GLY A 425 -23.33 -10.81 27.13
N LEU A 426 -22.35 -10.01 27.56
CA LEU A 426 -21.04 -10.48 27.99
C LEU A 426 -21.16 -11.17 29.35
N LEU A 427 -20.54 -12.33 29.50
CA LEU A 427 -20.51 -13.10 30.74
C LEU A 427 -19.07 -13.48 31.07
N THR A 428 -18.57 -12.96 32.19
CA THR A 428 -17.29 -13.40 32.76
C THR A 428 -17.55 -14.55 33.72
N TYR A 429 -16.93 -15.71 33.49
CA TYR A 429 -17.08 -16.85 34.39
C TYR A 429 -15.74 -17.52 34.66
N SER A 430 -15.51 -17.94 35.91
CA SER A 430 -14.39 -18.82 36.24
C SER A 430 -14.89 -20.19 36.64
N VAL A 431 -14.14 -21.23 36.29
CA VAL A 431 -14.43 -22.63 36.62
C VAL A 431 -13.22 -23.22 37.33
N SER A 432 -13.40 -23.68 38.56
CA SER A 432 -12.37 -24.31 39.38
C SER A 432 -12.76 -25.71 39.84
N VAL A 433 -11.78 -26.61 39.98
CA VAL A 433 -12.00 -27.98 40.47
C VAL A 433 -11.78 -28.03 41.99
N CYS A 434 -12.80 -28.37 42.77
CA CYS A 434 -12.75 -28.25 44.24
C CYS A 434 -11.99 -29.38 44.95
N ASN A 435 -11.98 -30.59 44.38
CA ASN A 435 -11.56 -31.82 45.07
C ASN A 435 -10.12 -32.27 44.75
N LEU A 436 -9.26 -31.36 44.31
CA LEU A 436 -7.83 -31.64 44.06
C LEU A 436 -7.06 -31.80 45.39
N ASN A 437 -6.02 -32.65 45.39
CA ASN A 437 -5.13 -32.78 46.54
C ASN A 437 -4.43 -31.45 46.81
N SER A 438 -4.31 -31.06 48.08
CA SER A 438 -3.73 -29.78 48.53
C SER A 438 -2.25 -29.56 48.16
N GLU A 439 -1.59 -30.52 47.52
CA GLU A 439 -0.20 -30.45 47.04
C GLU A 439 -0.07 -30.09 45.55
N ARG A 440 -1.18 -29.99 44.80
CA ARG A 440 -1.17 -29.53 43.39
C ARG A 440 -1.79 -28.15 43.27
N ASP A 441 -1.34 -27.41 42.24
CA ASP A 441 -1.91 -26.12 41.89
C ASP A 441 -3.42 -26.24 41.60
N PRO A 442 -4.24 -25.28 42.06
CA PRO A 442 -5.67 -25.28 41.79
C PRO A 442 -5.91 -25.12 40.29
N ILE A 443 -6.61 -26.08 39.68
CA ILE A 443 -7.08 -25.94 38.30
C ILE A 443 -8.25 -24.96 38.32
N SER A 444 -7.99 -23.74 37.87
CA SER A 444 -8.98 -22.68 37.69
C SER A 444 -8.72 -21.96 36.37
N LYS A 445 -9.76 -21.79 35.55
CA LYS A 445 -9.70 -20.97 34.33
C LYS A 445 -10.82 -19.95 34.34
N THR A 446 -10.52 -18.74 33.88
CA THR A 446 -11.48 -17.63 33.77
C THR A 446 -11.67 -17.30 32.30
N PHE A 447 -12.91 -17.07 31.92
CA PHE A 447 -13.37 -16.82 30.56
C PHE A 447 -14.23 -15.56 30.54
N THR A 448 -14.31 -14.89 29.40
CA THR A 448 -15.21 -13.75 29.18
C THR A 448 -15.72 -13.86 27.75
N ASP A 449 -16.95 -14.36 27.61
CA ASP A 449 -17.52 -14.70 26.31
C ASP A 449 -18.83 -13.93 26.08
N ASP A 450 -19.11 -13.56 24.83
CA ASP A 450 -20.37 -12.91 24.44
C ASP A 450 -21.41 -13.97 24.03
N PHE A 451 -22.52 -14.01 24.76
CA PHE A 451 -23.62 -14.95 24.50
C PHE A 451 -24.73 -14.33 23.62
N THR A 452 -24.57 -13.09 23.14
CA THR A 452 -25.61 -12.33 22.41
C THR A 452 -26.06 -13.02 21.12
N ASN A 453 -25.12 -13.50 20.32
CA ASN A 453 -25.40 -14.10 19.00
C ASN A 453 -25.49 -15.64 19.03
N LEU A 454 -25.24 -16.25 20.18
CA LEU A 454 -25.27 -17.71 20.33
C LEU A 454 -26.73 -18.22 20.32
N GLY A 455 -27.00 -19.36 19.69
CA GLY A 455 -28.32 -20.00 19.77
C GLY A 455 -28.65 -20.53 21.18
N VAL A 456 -29.93 -20.68 21.52
CA VAL A 456 -30.34 -21.37 22.76
C VAL A 456 -29.86 -22.83 22.69
N GLY A 457 -29.15 -23.29 23.72
CA GLY A 457 -28.51 -24.60 23.77
C GLY A 457 -27.05 -24.61 23.32
N GLY A 458 -26.55 -23.50 22.75
CA GLY A 458 -25.13 -23.30 22.47
C GLY A 458 -24.34 -22.94 23.71
N GLY A 459 -23.02 -23.13 23.66
CA GLY A 459 -22.12 -22.77 24.75
C GLY A 459 -20.73 -22.43 24.27
N TRP A 460 -19.98 -21.73 25.12
CA TRP A 460 -18.57 -21.43 24.95
C TRP A 460 -17.74 -22.38 25.82
N GLY A 461 -16.56 -22.78 25.34
CA GLY A 461 -15.79 -23.82 26.01
C GLY A 461 -14.38 -23.96 25.50
N LEU A 462 -13.56 -24.69 26.27
CA LEU A 462 -12.15 -24.89 25.98
C LEU A 462 -11.85 -26.36 25.72
N GLY A 463 -11.24 -26.65 24.57
CA GLY A 463 -10.81 -27.98 24.12
C GLY A 463 -9.88 -28.70 25.09
N SER A 464 -8.96 -27.96 25.73
CA SER A 464 -7.96 -28.44 26.68
C SER A 464 -8.10 -27.75 28.04
N PHE A 465 -9.15 -28.08 28.79
CA PHE A 465 -9.38 -27.54 30.13
C PHE A 465 -8.37 -28.12 31.14
N CYS A 466 -8.29 -29.44 31.26
CA CYS A 466 -7.31 -30.18 32.06
C CYS A 466 -7.18 -31.64 31.60
N LEU A 467 -6.25 -32.40 32.19
CA LEU A 467 -6.04 -33.81 31.87
C LEU A 467 -7.05 -34.71 32.60
N LEU A 468 -7.49 -35.78 31.94
CA LEU A 468 -8.44 -36.75 32.49
C LEU A 468 -7.96 -37.35 33.82
N GLY A 469 -6.65 -37.60 33.93
CA GLY A 469 -6.03 -38.08 35.17
C GLY A 469 -6.25 -37.16 36.37
N ASP A 470 -6.32 -35.84 36.16
CA ASP A 470 -6.52 -34.87 37.24
C ASP A 470 -7.96 -34.88 37.76
N LEU A 471 -8.94 -34.96 36.86
CA LEU A 471 -10.36 -35.09 37.26
C LEU A 471 -10.67 -36.44 37.90
N VAL A 472 -10.05 -37.53 37.41
CA VAL A 472 -10.19 -38.85 38.01
C VAL A 472 -9.57 -38.89 39.41
N SER A 473 -8.44 -38.21 39.60
CA SER A 473 -7.81 -38.05 40.91
C SER A 473 -8.70 -37.23 41.84
N ALA A 474 -9.24 -36.10 41.39
CA ALA A 474 -10.15 -35.27 42.16
C ALA A 474 -11.43 -36.02 42.58
N ALA A 475 -12.01 -36.81 41.66
CA ALA A 475 -13.17 -37.66 41.97
C ALA A 475 -12.82 -38.78 42.96
N SER A 476 -11.57 -39.28 42.98
CA SER A 476 -11.13 -40.34 43.89
C SER A 476 -10.97 -39.88 45.34
N ASN A 477 -10.82 -38.57 45.54
CA ASN A 477 -10.73 -37.97 46.87
C ASN A 477 -12.10 -37.87 47.58
N THR A 478 -13.20 -38.11 46.87
CA THR A 478 -14.55 -38.11 47.47
C THR A 478 -15.06 -39.54 47.67
N ARG A 479 -15.72 -39.80 48.81
CA ARG A 479 -16.19 -41.15 49.19
C ARG A 479 -17.20 -41.78 48.23
N LYS A 480 -17.76 -41.02 47.28
CA LYS A 480 -18.77 -41.46 46.30
C LYS A 480 -18.30 -41.36 44.84
N GLY A 481 -17.03 -41.01 44.59
CA GLY A 481 -16.56 -40.79 43.22
C GLY A 481 -17.20 -39.57 42.55
N THR A 482 -17.61 -38.57 43.34
CA THR A 482 -18.24 -37.34 42.87
C THR A 482 -17.16 -36.33 42.49
N LEU A 483 -17.27 -35.76 41.30
CA LEU A 483 -16.44 -34.64 40.87
C LEU A 483 -17.21 -33.33 41.06
N GLU A 484 -16.58 -32.29 41.59
CA GLU A 484 -17.24 -31.00 41.87
C GLU A 484 -16.44 -29.86 41.25
N PHE A 485 -17.16 -28.97 40.58
CA PHE A 485 -16.65 -27.72 40.03
C PHE A 485 -17.30 -26.55 40.76
N GLN A 486 -16.54 -25.51 41.03
CA GLN A 486 -17.03 -24.23 41.52
C GLN A 486 -16.96 -23.23 40.39
N LEU A 487 -18.11 -22.63 40.07
CA LEU A 487 -18.23 -21.61 39.06
C LEU A 487 -18.50 -20.27 39.72
N HIS A 488 -17.82 -19.23 39.27
CA HIS A 488 -18.08 -17.86 39.65
C HIS A 488 -18.42 -17.05 38.41
N LEU A 489 -19.69 -16.66 38.26
CA LEU A 489 -20.23 -15.92 37.14
C LEU A 489 -20.35 -14.44 37.52
N SER A 490 -20.02 -13.53 36.60
CA SER A 490 -20.15 -12.07 36.76
C SER A 490 -20.60 -11.45 35.44
N ALA A 491 -21.61 -10.58 35.51
CA ALA A 491 -22.08 -9.79 34.37
C ALA A 491 -22.71 -8.47 34.85
N ALA A 492 -22.90 -7.54 33.93
CA ALA A 492 -23.65 -6.32 34.20
C ALA A 492 -25.08 -6.66 34.67
N ALA A 493 -25.58 -6.04 35.74
CA ALA A 493 -26.89 -6.37 36.30
C ALA A 493 -28.01 -6.32 35.25
N SER A 494 -28.75 -7.42 35.15
CA SER A 494 -29.93 -7.54 34.31
C SER A 494 -31.11 -6.80 34.97
N ASN A 495 -31.65 -5.79 34.28
CA ASN A 495 -32.91 -5.15 34.68
C ASN A 495 -34.14 -5.95 34.22
N ARG A 496 -34.01 -7.25 33.92
CA ARG A 496 -35.14 -8.07 33.49
C ARG A 496 -36.02 -8.37 34.71
N ARG A 497 -37.21 -7.76 34.74
CA ARG A 497 -38.27 -8.16 35.67
C ARG A 497 -38.95 -9.41 35.09
N PRO A 498 -39.23 -10.46 35.88
CA PRO A 498 -40.03 -11.57 35.40
C PRO A 498 -41.41 -11.06 35.01
N VAL A 499 -41.74 -11.12 33.72
CA VAL A 499 -43.11 -10.93 33.24
C VAL A 499 -43.85 -12.23 33.53
N VAL A 500 -44.51 -12.28 34.68
CA VAL A 500 -45.49 -13.33 34.97
C VAL A 500 -46.68 -13.09 34.06
N VAL A 501 -46.75 -13.81 32.94
CA VAL A 501 -47.99 -13.89 32.14
C VAL A 501 -48.96 -14.80 32.89
N SER A 502 -49.67 -14.20 33.85
CA SER A 502 -50.86 -14.77 34.45
C SER A 502 -52.02 -14.58 33.47
N GLY A 503 -52.27 -15.59 32.63
CA GLY A 503 -53.34 -15.60 31.63
C GLY A 503 -54.05 -16.94 31.52
N TYR A 504 -55.01 -17.16 32.42
CA TYR A 504 -56.25 -17.97 32.37
C TYR A 504 -56.31 -19.37 31.70
N VAL A 505 -56.66 -20.35 32.57
CA VAL A 505 -57.54 -21.55 32.46
C VAL A 505 -57.51 -22.39 31.19
#